data_AF-A0A1Z8ZLX5-F1
#
_entry.id   AF-A0A1Z8ZLX5-F1
#
_cell.length_a   1.000
_cell.length_b   1.000
_cell.length_c   1.000
_cell.angle_alpha   90.00
_cell.angle_beta   90.00
_cell.angle_gamma   90.00
#
_symmetry.space_group_name_H-M   'P 1'
#
loop_
_entity.id
_entity.type
_entity.pdbx_description
1 polymer ?
#
loop_
_entity_poly.entity_id
_entity_poly.type
_entity_poly.pdbx_seq_one_letter_code
_entity_poly.pdbx_strand_id
1 'polypeptide(L)'
;MFRKFYLIIFVVILYGCSSGSEKPFRKIDGYALTKTIYETPPIFKASKLLPNSILSGPLHNIRENVRNDGLENEFIIDSEFGEFIAHRTDFVSERISEVYAIDELNKVTRTDAFAQGIAKAATSPLRAVKGLFTRPGKTISQTVKGVGSVFKQAGELVKGKRSELDGSIARELVGFGKIKRSIADVLNVDAYSTNSTLQEGMGEVAWSGYAGGVGLRPFTSQIGGDVGSAISGLKNSQALKSFYNSKSPEILRRNNRKLMIEMGVSKEIIAEFLDHKWLSPRHESVIVEVLSYLKDADNQDDFFIHASSSKGEEDSIFMMRLAEATLGFDQNVSAIRYFKRLNGVLMFYTIDGREVVILPADFLIWSLEASIIADQLSNNNLKKEIWLTGSISKRARVEFESRGWSIILSEGLLLPRLPANKGI
;
A
#
# COMPACT_ATOMS: atom_id res chain seq x y z
N MET A 1 6.59 13.09 21.32
CA MET A 1 7.88 13.56 21.87
C MET A 1 8.98 13.12 20.90
N PHE A 2 9.65 14.09 20.27
CA PHE A 2 10.52 13.94 19.10
C PHE A 2 11.66 12.92 19.24
N ARG A 3 11.90 12.09 18.21
CA ARG A 3 13.20 11.44 17.98
C ARG A 3 13.64 11.66 16.53
N LYS A 4 14.63 12.54 16.38
CA LYS A 4 15.35 12.88 15.15
C LYS A 4 16.31 11.75 14.77
N PHE A 5 16.38 11.44 13.48
CA PHE A 5 17.54 10.81 12.85
C PHE A 5 18.64 11.89 12.65
N TYR A 6 19.88 11.57 13.00
CA TYR A 6 21.06 12.29 12.56
C TYR A 6 22.02 11.28 11.92
N LEU A 7 22.30 11.48 10.63
CA LEU A 7 23.54 11.00 10.01
C LEU A 7 24.36 12.26 9.72
N ILE A 8 25.31 12.57 10.60
CA ILE A 8 26.25 13.67 10.40
C ILE A 8 27.47 13.09 9.69
N ILE A 9 27.70 13.53 8.44
CA ILE A 9 29.01 13.41 7.80
C ILE A 9 29.78 14.70 8.14
N PHE A 10 30.81 14.57 8.97
CA PHE A 10 31.75 15.64 9.27
C PHE A 10 32.73 15.78 8.09
N VAL A 11 32.67 16.90 7.38
CA VAL A 11 33.79 17.35 6.54
C VAL A 11 34.59 18.34 7.38
N VAL A 12 35.74 17.88 7.87
CA VAL A 12 36.73 18.72 8.55
C VAL A 12 37.61 19.36 7.47
N ILE A 13 37.54 20.68 7.34
CA ILE A 13 38.59 21.46 6.68
C ILE A 13 39.40 22.16 7.78
N LEU A 14 40.64 21.71 7.94
CA LEU A 14 41.69 22.27 8.80
C LEU A 14 42.30 23.52 8.16
N TYR A 15 42.52 24.58 8.95
CA TYR A 15 43.62 25.56 8.92
C TYR A 15 43.32 26.53 10.08
N GLY A 16 44.17 26.95 11.01
CA GLY A 16 45.57 26.76 11.37
C GLY A 16 45.83 27.73 12.55
N CYS A 17 46.62 27.34 13.54
CA CYS A 17 46.98 28.18 14.70
C CYS A 17 47.73 29.46 14.29
N SER A 18 47.33 30.62 14.83
CA SER A 18 48.24 31.68 15.29
C SER A 18 47.49 32.74 16.11
N SER A 19 48.24 33.38 17.00
CA SER A 19 47.89 34.22 18.14
C SER A 19 47.36 35.63 17.81
N GLY A 20 46.59 36.19 18.74
CA GLY A 20 46.71 37.60 19.15
C GLY A 20 45.72 38.62 18.57
N SER A 21 45.07 39.34 19.49
CA SER A 21 44.28 40.57 19.36
C SER A 21 42.78 40.43 19.04
N GLU A 22 41.98 40.55 20.09
CA GLU A 22 40.55 40.89 20.02
C GLU A 22 40.39 42.27 19.37
N LYS A 23 39.72 42.32 18.22
CA LYS A 23 39.07 43.53 17.70
C LYS A 23 37.57 43.25 17.66
N PRO A 24 36.73 44.24 17.99
CA PRO A 24 35.30 44.01 18.16
C PRO A 24 34.70 43.56 16.81
N PHE A 25 34.00 42.44 16.85
CA PHE A 25 33.19 41.96 15.74
C PHE A 25 32.25 43.08 15.31
N ARG A 26 32.50 43.63 14.12
CA ARG A 26 31.56 44.44 13.37
C ARG A 26 30.29 43.60 13.23
N LYS A 27 29.15 44.09 13.75
CA LYS A 27 27.82 43.54 13.47
C LYS A 27 27.70 43.44 11.96
N ILE A 28 27.79 42.23 11.42
CA ILE A 28 27.36 41.95 10.05
C ILE A 28 25.86 41.79 10.16
N ASP A 29 25.14 42.72 9.57
CA ASP A 29 23.69 42.70 9.50
C ASP A 29 23.22 41.32 9.01
N GLY A 30 22.38 40.69 9.81
CA GLY A 30 21.87 39.35 9.59
C GLY A 30 20.95 39.30 8.39
N TYR A 31 21.52 39.06 7.21
CA TYR A 31 20.80 38.58 6.03
C TYR A 31 21.61 37.50 5.33
N ALA A 32 21.60 36.31 5.92
CA ALA A 32 21.76 35.07 5.16
C ALA A 32 20.71 34.10 5.69
N LEU A 33 19.48 34.22 5.18
CA LEU A 33 18.52 33.12 5.21
C LEU A 33 19.24 31.93 4.55
N THR A 34 19.65 30.95 5.34
CA THR A 34 20.13 29.69 4.82
C THR A 34 18.97 29.06 4.06
N LYS A 35 18.97 29.21 2.74
CA LYS A 35 18.02 28.52 1.86
C LYS A 35 18.18 27.03 2.14
N THR A 36 17.20 26.43 2.81
CA THR A 36 17.22 24.98 3.07
C THR A 36 17.32 24.26 1.74
N ILE A 37 18.20 23.26 1.63
CA ILE A 37 18.46 22.52 0.38
C ILE A 37 17.17 21.84 -0.11
N TYR A 38 16.30 21.46 0.82
CA TYR A 38 15.00 20.85 0.56
C TYR A 38 13.84 21.68 1.13
N GLU A 39 12.64 21.46 0.58
CA GLU A 39 11.40 21.99 1.14
C GLU A 39 11.04 21.25 2.44
N THR A 40 10.36 21.95 3.34
CA THR A 40 9.74 21.29 4.49
C THR A 40 8.40 20.74 4.05
N PRO A 41 8.05 19.49 4.41
CA PRO A 41 6.76 18.92 4.05
C PRO A 41 5.59 19.78 4.55
N PRO A 42 4.62 20.11 3.67
CA PRO A 42 3.54 21.03 4.01
C PRO A 42 2.49 20.36 4.91
N ILE A 43 1.73 21.21 5.59
CA ILE A 43 0.49 20.80 6.28
C ILE A 43 -0.67 21.45 5.53
N PHE A 44 -1.56 20.63 4.99
CA PHE A 44 -2.76 21.05 4.29
C PHE A 44 -3.98 21.03 5.22
N LYS A 45 -5.10 21.49 4.67
CA LYS A 45 -6.42 21.43 5.29
C LYS A 45 -7.27 20.36 4.63
N ALA A 46 -7.84 19.44 5.41
CA ALA A 46 -8.74 18.41 4.90
C ALA A 46 -9.91 19.03 4.12
N SER A 47 -10.49 20.12 4.64
CA SER A 47 -11.55 20.89 3.98
C SER A 47 -11.18 21.51 2.62
N LYS A 48 -9.89 21.52 2.26
CA LYS A 48 -9.39 21.97 0.95
C LYS A 48 -9.05 20.84 -0.01
N LEU A 49 -8.87 19.63 0.51
CA LEU A 49 -8.48 18.45 -0.27
C LEU A 49 -9.65 17.50 -0.54
N LEU A 50 -10.66 17.50 0.34
CA LEU A 50 -11.76 16.55 0.34
C LEU A 50 -13.12 17.28 0.23
N PRO A 51 -14.13 16.65 -0.40
CA PRO A 51 -15.50 17.14 -0.35
C PRO A 51 -16.03 17.27 1.08
N ASN A 52 -16.82 18.31 1.36
CA ASN A 52 -17.39 18.53 2.70
C ASN A 52 -18.20 17.34 3.22
N SER A 53 -18.84 16.58 2.32
CA SER A 53 -19.67 15.42 2.66
C SER A 53 -18.90 14.25 3.26
N ILE A 54 -17.57 14.20 3.12
CA ILE A 54 -16.74 13.11 3.66
C ILE A 54 -15.89 13.52 4.86
N LEU A 55 -15.88 14.81 5.23
CA LEU A 55 -15.08 15.29 6.36
C LEU A 55 -15.58 14.76 7.71
N SER A 56 -16.88 14.55 7.83
CA SER A 56 -17.49 14.04 9.06
C SER A 56 -18.73 13.21 8.73
N GLY A 57 -19.03 12.24 9.58
CA GLY A 57 -20.29 11.49 9.57
C GLY A 57 -20.56 10.86 10.94
N PRO A 58 -21.63 10.06 11.07
CA PRO A 58 -22.04 9.48 12.36
C PRO A 58 -20.93 8.74 13.13
N LEU A 59 -20.00 8.08 12.43
CA LEU A 59 -18.96 7.24 13.04
C LEU A 59 -17.53 7.75 12.82
N HIS A 60 -17.35 8.87 12.13
CA HIS A 60 -16.00 9.35 11.78
C HIS A 60 -15.93 10.88 11.72
N ASN A 61 -14.74 11.40 12.03
CA ASN A 61 -14.39 12.78 11.81
C ASN A 61 -12.93 12.88 11.32
N ILE A 62 -12.71 13.49 10.16
CA ILE A 62 -11.36 13.71 9.62
C ILE A 62 -10.76 14.95 10.29
N ARG A 63 -9.52 14.82 10.80
CA ARG A 63 -8.80 15.97 11.34
C ARG A 63 -8.49 16.98 10.25
N GLU A 64 -8.64 18.26 10.58
CA GLU A 64 -8.43 19.34 9.60
C GLU A 64 -6.97 19.42 9.14
N ASN A 65 -5.99 19.13 10.01
CA ASN A 65 -4.57 19.15 9.61
C ASN A 65 -4.21 17.85 8.88
N VAL A 66 -3.79 17.98 7.62
CA VAL A 66 -3.34 16.87 6.77
C VAL A 66 -1.86 17.02 6.52
N ARG A 67 -1.06 16.02 6.92
CA ARG A 67 0.37 16.04 6.64
C ARG A 67 0.60 15.52 5.22
N ASN A 68 1.51 16.12 4.49
CA ASN A 68 2.06 15.53 3.28
C ASN A 68 3.51 15.14 3.57
N ASP A 69 3.94 13.95 3.15
CA ASP A 69 5.31 13.46 3.39
C ASP A 69 6.31 13.89 2.29
N GLY A 70 5.80 14.55 1.25
CA GLY A 70 6.51 14.95 0.04
C GLY A 70 6.03 14.25 -1.22
N LEU A 71 5.16 13.24 -1.08
CA LEU A 71 4.46 12.56 -2.16
C LEU A 71 2.97 12.40 -1.84
N GLU A 72 2.64 11.79 -0.70
CA GLU A 72 1.29 11.35 -0.32
C GLU A 72 0.73 12.18 0.84
N ASN A 73 -0.61 12.36 0.84
CA ASN A 73 -1.30 13.00 1.95
C ASN A 73 -1.73 11.96 2.99
N GLU A 74 -1.37 12.20 4.25
CA GLU A 74 -1.76 11.41 5.41
C GLU A 74 -2.95 12.06 6.12
N PHE A 75 -4.09 11.38 6.13
CA PHE A 75 -5.30 11.80 6.83
C PHE A 75 -5.49 10.99 8.10
N ILE A 76 -5.84 11.69 9.19
CA ILE A 76 -6.22 11.07 10.45
C ILE A 76 -7.73 11.12 10.59
N ILE A 77 -8.33 9.96 10.80
CA ILE A 77 -9.77 9.76 10.94
C ILE A 77 -10.04 9.33 12.38
N ASP A 78 -10.67 10.22 13.14
CA ASP A 78 -11.11 9.96 14.50
C ASP A 78 -12.45 9.22 14.49
N SER A 79 -12.58 8.20 15.33
CA SER A 79 -13.80 7.42 15.51
C SER A 79 -13.89 6.91 16.96
N GLU A 80 -15.08 6.49 17.40
CA GLU A 80 -15.24 5.79 18.68
C GLU A 80 -14.47 4.46 18.73
N PHE A 81 -14.14 3.88 17.57
CA PHE A 81 -13.35 2.64 17.47
C PHE A 81 -11.84 2.88 17.47
N GLY A 82 -11.38 4.14 17.52
CA GLY A 82 -9.98 4.52 17.55
C GLY A 82 -9.60 5.54 16.48
N GLU A 83 -8.29 5.76 16.36
CA GLU A 83 -7.67 6.60 15.34
C GLU A 83 -7.28 5.74 14.14
N PHE A 84 -7.67 6.16 12.93
CA PHE A 84 -7.35 5.46 11.69
C PHE A 84 -6.59 6.38 10.74
N ILE A 85 -5.56 5.83 10.10
CA ILE A 85 -4.71 6.57 9.15
C ILE A 85 -5.05 6.13 7.73
N ALA A 86 -5.29 7.10 6.84
CA ALA A 86 -5.37 6.88 5.40
C ALA A 86 -4.14 7.51 4.73
N HIS A 87 -3.31 6.68 4.10
CA HIS A 87 -2.00 7.06 3.56
C HIS A 87 -2.06 7.79 2.22
N ARG A 88 -3.24 8.10 1.68
CA ARG A 88 -3.42 8.91 0.47
C ARG A 88 -4.82 9.49 0.42
N THR A 89 -5.01 10.54 -0.38
CA THR A 89 -6.32 11.19 -0.61
C THR A 89 -7.36 10.21 -1.15
N ASP A 90 -6.99 9.37 -2.11
CA ASP A 90 -7.88 8.38 -2.73
C ASP A 90 -8.12 7.12 -1.89
N PHE A 91 -7.44 6.98 -0.74
CA PHE A 91 -7.64 5.90 0.23
C PHE A 91 -8.53 6.29 1.41
N VAL A 92 -8.88 7.58 1.55
CA VAL A 92 -9.71 8.09 2.65
C VAL A 92 -11.07 7.37 2.71
N SER A 93 -11.76 7.25 1.58
CA SER A 93 -13.09 6.62 1.55
C SER A 93 -13.03 5.12 1.85
N GLU A 94 -11.93 4.44 1.48
CA GLU A 94 -11.71 3.05 1.86
C GLU A 94 -11.60 2.94 3.37
N ARG A 95 -10.76 3.76 4.01
CA ARG A 95 -10.61 3.76 5.46
C ARG A 95 -11.91 4.14 6.20
N ILE A 96 -12.68 5.10 5.71
CA ILE A 96 -14.00 5.43 6.26
C ILE A 96 -14.92 4.21 6.16
N SER A 97 -14.98 3.54 5.02
CA SER A 97 -15.86 2.36 4.85
C SER A 97 -15.51 1.25 5.85
N GLU A 98 -14.23 1.08 6.16
CA GLU A 98 -13.78 0.13 7.19
C GLU A 98 -14.26 0.52 8.60
N VAL A 99 -14.31 1.81 8.94
CA VAL A 99 -14.86 2.31 10.21
C VAL A 99 -16.34 1.92 10.36
N TYR A 100 -17.15 2.07 9.30
CA TYR A 100 -18.55 1.65 9.33
C TYR A 100 -18.71 0.13 9.36
N ALA A 101 -17.83 -0.60 8.69
CA ALA A 101 -17.82 -2.06 8.77
C ALA A 101 -17.50 -2.55 10.20
N ILE A 102 -16.64 -1.87 10.94
CA ILE A 102 -16.36 -2.16 12.36
C ILE A 102 -17.61 -1.99 13.23
N ASP A 103 -18.42 -0.95 12.98
CA ASP A 103 -19.70 -0.77 13.68
C ASP A 103 -20.68 -1.92 13.38
N GLU A 104 -20.82 -2.34 12.12
CA GLU A 104 -21.66 -3.49 11.76
C GLU A 104 -21.18 -4.79 12.44
N LEU A 105 -19.87 -5.02 12.50
CA LEU A 105 -19.29 -6.15 13.24
C LEU A 105 -19.64 -6.05 14.74
N ASN A 106 -19.54 -4.86 15.34
CA ASN A 106 -19.88 -4.63 16.74
C ASN A 106 -21.37 -4.81 17.06
N LYS A 107 -22.26 -4.53 16.12
CA LYS A 107 -23.70 -4.85 16.29
C LYS A 107 -23.92 -6.35 16.36
N VAL A 108 -23.22 -7.12 15.52
CA VAL A 108 -23.29 -8.60 15.53
C VAL A 108 -22.77 -9.15 16.86
N THR A 109 -21.69 -8.59 17.42
CA THR A 109 -21.11 -9.10 18.69
C THR A 109 -22.02 -8.90 19.91
N ARG A 110 -23.01 -7.99 19.83
CA ARG A 110 -23.97 -7.72 20.92
C ARG A 110 -25.20 -8.65 20.91
N THR A 111 -25.28 -9.59 19.98
CA THR A 111 -26.45 -10.48 19.84
C THR A 111 -26.33 -11.75 20.69
N ASP A 112 -27.46 -12.30 21.15
CA ASP A 112 -27.50 -13.60 21.82
C ASP A 112 -26.96 -14.73 20.94
N ALA A 113 -27.20 -14.64 19.63
CA ALA A 113 -26.65 -15.57 18.65
C ALA A 113 -25.11 -15.58 18.67
N PHE A 114 -24.49 -14.40 18.77
CA PHE A 114 -23.05 -14.30 18.92
C PHE A 114 -22.56 -14.86 20.26
N ALA A 115 -23.25 -14.55 21.37
CA ALA A 115 -22.91 -15.07 22.70
C ALA A 115 -22.96 -16.61 22.74
N GLN A 116 -24.00 -17.21 22.15
CA GLN A 116 -24.14 -18.66 21.99
C GLN A 116 -23.05 -19.24 21.08
N GLY A 117 -22.70 -18.56 19.99
CA GLY A 117 -21.61 -18.93 19.10
C GLY A 117 -20.27 -18.99 19.81
N ILE A 118 -19.96 -17.98 20.65
CA ILE A 118 -18.76 -17.94 21.48
C ILE A 118 -18.76 -19.05 22.55
N ALA A 119 -19.89 -19.31 23.21
CA ALA A 119 -20.00 -20.38 24.21
C ALA A 119 -19.72 -21.76 23.59
N LYS A 120 -20.28 -22.05 22.40
CA LYS A 120 -19.98 -23.26 21.62
C LYS A 120 -18.52 -23.30 21.16
N ALA A 121 -17.96 -22.15 20.77
CA ALA A 121 -16.54 -22.03 20.40
C ALA A 121 -15.58 -22.32 21.57
N ALA A 122 -15.97 -21.96 22.79
CA ALA A 122 -15.18 -22.18 23.99
C ALA A 122 -14.95 -23.67 24.31
N THR A 123 -15.85 -24.54 23.84
CA THR A 123 -15.77 -26.00 23.98
C THR A 123 -15.10 -26.69 22.79
N SER A 124 -14.67 -25.94 21.77
CA SER A 124 -14.08 -26.50 20.56
C SER A 124 -12.56 -26.76 20.72
N PRO A 125 -12.00 -27.85 20.12
CA PRO A 125 -10.55 -28.12 20.08
C PRO A 125 -9.71 -26.97 19.50
N LEU A 126 -10.38 -26.06 18.80
CA LEU A 126 -9.88 -24.95 18.03
C LEU A 126 -9.27 -23.78 18.83
N ARG A 127 -9.43 -23.72 20.15
CA ARG A 127 -8.87 -22.63 20.99
C ARG A 127 -7.34 -22.50 20.84
N ALA A 128 -6.64 -23.60 20.55
CA ALA A 128 -5.19 -23.61 20.31
C ALA A 128 -4.77 -22.83 19.06
N VAL A 129 -5.65 -22.68 18.06
CA VAL A 129 -5.36 -22.03 16.78
C VAL A 129 -5.58 -20.51 16.84
N LYS A 130 -6.48 -20.02 17.70
CA LYS A 130 -6.75 -18.58 17.90
C LYS A 130 -5.45 -17.82 18.24
N GLY A 131 -4.57 -18.41 19.05
CA GLY A 131 -3.29 -17.80 19.44
C GLY A 131 -2.28 -17.56 18.31
N LEU A 132 -2.41 -18.27 17.18
CA LEU A 132 -1.53 -18.13 16.01
C LEU A 132 -2.04 -17.10 14.99
N PHE A 133 -3.36 -16.86 14.95
CA PHE A 133 -4.01 -15.97 13.97
C PHE A 133 -4.44 -14.61 14.54
N THR A 134 -4.82 -14.52 15.82
CA THR A 134 -5.36 -13.28 16.41
C THR A 134 -4.31 -12.41 17.10
N ARG A 135 -3.03 -12.56 16.74
CA ARG A 135 -1.94 -11.71 17.24
C ARG A 135 -1.01 -11.18 16.14
N PRO A 136 -1.49 -10.52 15.09
CA PRO A 136 -0.62 -9.66 14.30
C PRO A 136 -0.57 -8.28 14.97
N GLY A 137 0.38 -8.02 15.88
CA GLY A 137 0.55 -6.63 16.35
C GLY A 137 1.34 -6.35 17.64
N LYS A 138 1.48 -7.28 18.60
CA LYS A 138 2.23 -6.99 19.84
C LYS A 138 3.76 -7.12 19.73
N THR A 139 4.30 -7.32 18.54
CA THR A 139 5.75 -7.46 18.30
C THR A 139 6.27 -6.44 17.28
N ILE A 140 5.82 -5.18 17.38
CA ILE A 140 6.47 -4.06 16.69
C ILE A 140 6.75 -2.96 17.71
N SER A 141 7.45 -3.33 18.78
CA SER A 141 8.34 -2.41 19.44
C SER A 141 9.65 -3.14 19.62
N GLN A 142 10.69 -2.57 19.03
CA GLN A 142 12.09 -2.99 19.08
C GLN A 142 12.53 -3.98 17.99
N THR A 143 13.29 -3.42 17.06
CA THR A 143 14.33 -4.04 16.25
C THR A 143 14.89 -5.32 16.87
N VAL A 144 14.53 -6.48 16.34
CA VAL A 144 15.27 -7.73 16.58
C VAL A 144 15.67 -8.34 15.24
N LYS A 145 16.97 -8.31 14.98
CA LYS A 145 17.62 -9.15 13.97
C LYS A 145 17.36 -10.61 14.33
N GLY A 146 16.48 -11.29 13.60
CA GLY A 146 16.21 -12.71 13.85
C GLY A 146 14.91 -13.24 13.25
N VAL A 147 14.68 -13.04 11.95
CA VAL A 147 13.44 -13.51 11.26
C VAL A 147 13.57 -14.97 10.76
N GLY A 148 14.65 -15.67 11.12
CA GLY A 148 14.82 -17.09 10.79
C GLY A 148 13.91 -18.05 11.57
N SER A 149 13.27 -17.62 12.67
CA SER A 149 12.53 -18.52 13.57
C SER A 149 11.04 -18.70 13.22
N VAL A 150 10.38 -17.69 12.65
CA VAL A 150 8.94 -17.76 12.32
C VAL A 150 8.72 -18.57 11.03
N PHE A 151 9.59 -18.40 10.03
CA PHE A 151 9.54 -19.19 8.79
C PHE A 151 9.99 -20.65 8.99
N LYS A 152 10.87 -20.93 9.97
CA LYS A 152 11.22 -22.31 10.36
C LYS A 152 10.03 -23.07 10.92
N GLN A 153 9.15 -22.41 11.68
CA GLN A 153 7.95 -23.05 12.26
C GLN A 153 6.89 -23.38 11.20
N ALA A 154 6.73 -22.54 10.17
CA ALA A 154 5.86 -22.86 9.02
C ALA A 154 6.45 -23.99 8.14
N GLY A 155 7.77 -24.04 7.98
CA GLY A 155 8.45 -25.11 7.24
C GLY A 155 8.54 -26.45 7.98
N GLU A 156 8.59 -26.44 9.32
CA GLU A 156 8.57 -27.65 10.15
C GLU A 156 7.17 -28.29 10.21
N LEU A 157 6.09 -27.50 10.09
CA LEU A 157 4.72 -28.01 9.91
C LEU A 157 4.52 -28.79 8.60
N VAL A 158 5.31 -28.51 7.57
CA VAL A 158 5.26 -29.21 6.27
C VAL A 158 6.17 -30.45 6.26
N LYS A 159 7.16 -30.53 7.16
CA LYS A 159 8.11 -31.66 7.26
C LYS A 159 7.78 -32.66 8.38
N GLY A 160 6.87 -32.34 9.29
CA GLY A 160 6.38 -33.24 10.34
C GLY A 160 5.41 -34.30 9.80
N LYS A 161 5.54 -35.54 10.27
CA LYS A 161 4.74 -36.71 9.86
C LYS A 161 3.23 -36.41 9.84
N ARG A 162 2.59 -36.66 8.69
CA ARG A 162 1.13 -36.61 8.48
C ARG A 162 0.38 -37.39 9.56
N SER A 163 -0.26 -36.68 10.48
CA SER A 163 -1.32 -37.21 11.34
C SER A 163 -2.68 -36.72 10.82
N GLU A 164 -3.77 -37.45 11.10
CA GLU A 164 -5.14 -37.00 10.79
C GLU A 164 -5.49 -35.67 11.48
N LEU A 165 -4.80 -35.33 12.57
CA LEU A 165 -4.90 -34.07 13.30
C LEU A 165 -4.43 -32.87 12.46
N ASP A 166 -3.41 -33.04 11.62
CA ASP A 166 -2.92 -31.97 10.74
C ASP A 166 -3.92 -31.65 9.62
N GLY A 167 -4.63 -32.69 9.15
CA GLY A 167 -5.66 -32.56 8.12
C GLY A 167 -6.94 -31.87 8.61
N SER A 168 -7.35 -32.11 9.86
CA SER A 168 -8.51 -31.42 10.45
C SER A 168 -8.19 -29.95 10.73
N ILE A 169 -7.02 -29.65 11.32
CA ILE A 169 -6.58 -28.28 11.60
C ILE A 169 -6.45 -27.47 10.31
N ALA A 170 -5.85 -28.04 9.26
CA ALA A 170 -5.74 -27.35 7.96
C ALA A 170 -7.12 -27.06 7.34
N ARG A 171 -8.06 -28.00 7.41
CA ARG A 171 -9.43 -27.82 6.92
C ARG A 171 -10.17 -26.72 7.68
N GLU A 172 -9.97 -26.65 8.99
CA GLU A 172 -10.57 -25.63 9.85
C GLU A 172 -10.02 -24.23 9.56
N LEU A 173 -8.71 -24.10 9.33
CA LEU A 173 -8.09 -22.84 8.91
C LEU A 173 -8.64 -22.33 7.57
N VAL A 174 -8.79 -23.24 6.60
CA VAL A 174 -9.41 -22.93 5.30
C VAL A 174 -10.87 -22.49 5.48
N GLY A 175 -11.63 -23.18 6.34
CA GLY A 175 -13.02 -22.84 6.68
C GLY A 175 -13.16 -21.46 7.33
N PHE A 176 -12.33 -21.18 8.33
CA PHE A 176 -12.28 -19.87 9.00
C PHE A 176 -11.93 -18.74 8.03
N GLY A 177 -10.87 -18.91 7.23
CA GLY A 177 -10.46 -17.94 6.23
C GLY A 177 -11.56 -17.67 5.19
N LYS A 178 -12.30 -18.71 4.78
CA LYS A 178 -13.45 -18.56 3.86
C LYS A 178 -14.57 -17.71 4.47
N ILE A 179 -14.89 -17.91 5.75
CA ILE A 179 -15.93 -17.13 6.42
C ILE A 179 -15.50 -15.67 6.57
N LYS A 180 -14.27 -15.42 7.03
CA LYS A 180 -13.73 -14.05 7.15
C LYS A 180 -13.84 -13.28 5.84
N ARG A 181 -13.50 -13.93 4.72
CA ARG A 181 -13.64 -13.33 3.38
C ARG A 181 -15.10 -13.09 2.97
N SER A 182 -16.01 -13.99 3.32
CA SER A 182 -17.45 -13.79 3.08
C SER A 182 -18.01 -12.62 3.89
N ILE A 183 -17.52 -12.40 5.11
CA ILE A 183 -17.88 -11.23 5.92
C ILE A 183 -17.37 -9.96 5.25
N ALA A 184 -16.11 -9.95 4.80
CA ALA A 184 -15.54 -8.82 4.07
C ALA A 184 -16.35 -8.45 2.82
N ASP A 185 -16.81 -9.46 2.07
CA ASP A 185 -17.67 -9.29 0.89
C ASP A 185 -19.02 -8.66 1.23
N VAL A 186 -19.71 -9.17 2.26
CA VAL A 186 -20.99 -8.61 2.75
C VAL A 186 -20.82 -7.17 3.22
N LEU A 187 -19.72 -6.86 3.89
CA LEU A 187 -19.40 -5.52 4.39
C LEU A 187 -18.80 -4.61 3.30
N ASN A 188 -18.58 -5.11 2.08
CA ASN A 188 -17.93 -4.39 0.97
C ASN A 188 -16.56 -3.78 1.33
N VAL A 189 -15.79 -4.50 2.15
CA VAL A 189 -14.43 -4.16 2.56
C VAL A 189 -13.42 -5.15 2.00
N ASP A 190 -12.14 -4.79 2.08
CA ASP A 190 -11.06 -5.68 1.69
C ASP A 190 -10.83 -6.76 2.75
N ALA A 191 -10.94 -8.04 2.35
CA ALA A 191 -10.60 -9.13 3.24
C ALA A 191 -9.13 -9.14 3.69
N TYR A 192 -8.26 -8.51 2.90
CA TYR A 192 -6.83 -8.39 3.12
C TYR A 192 -6.39 -7.00 3.57
N SER A 193 -7.34 -6.18 4.05
CA SER A 193 -7.04 -4.88 4.65
C SER A 193 -5.97 -5.00 5.74
N THR A 194 -5.09 -4.02 5.76
CA THR A 194 -4.07 -3.74 6.78
C THR A 194 -4.64 -3.16 8.08
N ASN A 195 -5.91 -2.75 8.09
CA ASN A 195 -6.59 -2.23 9.28
C ASN A 195 -6.75 -3.34 10.34
N SER A 196 -5.94 -3.28 11.39
CA SER A 196 -5.95 -4.30 12.44
C SER A 196 -7.29 -4.41 13.15
N THR A 197 -7.96 -3.29 13.44
CA THR A 197 -9.27 -3.28 14.14
C THR A 197 -10.35 -3.96 13.31
N LEU A 198 -10.38 -3.69 12.00
CA LEU A 198 -11.28 -4.39 11.09
C LEU A 198 -10.93 -5.89 11.00
N GLN A 199 -9.64 -6.21 10.85
CA GLN A 199 -9.17 -7.60 10.74
C GLN A 199 -9.48 -8.42 12.00
N GLU A 200 -9.41 -7.80 13.17
CA GLU A 200 -9.81 -8.38 14.46
C GLU A 200 -11.32 -8.59 14.51
N GLY A 201 -12.12 -7.55 14.25
CA GLY A 201 -13.59 -7.65 14.27
C GLY A 201 -14.13 -8.72 13.30
N MET A 202 -13.63 -8.74 12.06
CA MET A 202 -14.01 -9.79 11.09
C MET A 202 -13.57 -11.18 11.58
N GLY A 203 -12.43 -11.28 12.24
CA GLY A 203 -11.92 -12.52 12.81
C GLY A 203 -12.79 -13.04 13.96
N GLU A 204 -13.25 -12.15 14.84
CA GLU A 204 -14.13 -12.51 15.96
C GLU A 204 -15.51 -12.98 15.48
N VAL A 205 -16.12 -12.27 14.54
CA VAL A 205 -17.40 -12.66 13.94
C VAL A 205 -17.25 -13.97 13.16
N ALA A 206 -16.17 -14.13 12.38
CA ALA A 206 -15.90 -15.38 11.68
C ALA A 206 -15.76 -16.57 12.64
N TRP A 207 -15.10 -16.36 13.78
CA TRP A 207 -14.93 -17.38 14.80
C TRP A 207 -16.26 -17.83 15.40
N SER A 208 -17.11 -16.87 15.74
CA SER A 208 -18.45 -17.14 16.29
C SER A 208 -19.34 -17.89 15.30
N GLY A 209 -19.35 -17.48 14.03
CA GLY A 209 -20.13 -18.15 12.97
C GLY A 209 -19.67 -19.59 12.70
N TYR A 210 -18.35 -19.81 12.58
CA TYR A 210 -17.78 -21.13 12.31
C TYR A 210 -18.03 -22.13 13.44
N ALA A 211 -17.81 -21.71 14.69
CA ALA A 211 -17.95 -22.59 15.85
C ALA A 211 -19.40 -22.72 16.36
N GLY A 212 -20.27 -21.75 16.04
CA GLY A 212 -21.69 -21.77 16.39
C GLY A 212 -22.56 -22.65 15.49
N GLY A 213 -22.03 -23.13 14.36
CA GLY A 213 -22.76 -23.90 13.35
C GLY A 213 -23.75 -23.08 12.53
N VAL A 214 -23.75 -21.75 12.69
CA VAL A 214 -24.61 -20.85 11.95
C VAL A 214 -23.93 -20.58 10.61
N GLY A 215 -24.41 -21.26 9.57
CA GLY A 215 -23.98 -21.01 8.21
C GLY A 215 -24.33 -19.57 7.84
N LEU A 216 -23.34 -18.67 7.84
CA LEU A 216 -23.39 -17.49 6.98
C LEU A 216 -23.56 -18.05 5.57
N ARG A 217 -24.77 -17.87 5.00
CA ARG A 217 -25.07 -18.36 3.66
C ARG A 217 -23.96 -17.85 2.76
N PRO A 218 -23.15 -18.73 2.16
CA PRO A 218 -22.09 -18.26 1.32
C PRO A 218 -22.76 -17.55 0.16
N PHE A 219 -22.48 -16.27 -0.02
CA PHE A 219 -22.64 -15.63 -1.33
C PHE A 219 -21.59 -16.30 -2.23
N THR A 220 -21.87 -17.53 -2.68
CA THR A 220 -21.14 -18.14 -3.78
C THR A 220 -21.75 -17.60 -5.06
N SER A 221 -21.44 -16.34 -5.41
CA SER A 221 -21.38 -16.06 -6.83
C SER A 221 -20.30 -16.98 -7.39
N GLN A 222 -20.67 -17.84 -8.33
CA GLN A 222 -19.74 -18.70 -9.07
C GLN A 222 -18.61 -17.82 -9.62
N ILE A 223 -17.39 -18.01 -9.14
CA ILE A 223 -16.20 -17.31 -9.67
C ILE A 223 -15.19 -18.36 -10.11
N GLY A 224 -15.57 -19.10 -11.15
CA GLY A 224 -14.63 -19.50 -12.20
C GLY A 224 -14.63 -18.37 -13.21
N GLY A 225 -13.67 -17.46 -13.11
CA GLY A 225 -13.52 -16.32 -14.02
C GLY A 225 -12.08 -16.22 -14.44
N ASP A 226 -11.87 -16.11 -15.75
CA ASP A 226 -10.55 -15.89 -16.35
C ASP A 226 -10.01 -14.53 -15.87
N VAL A 227 -8.70 -14.44 -15.63
CA VAL A 227 -8.03 -13.22 -15.10
C VAL A 227 -8.34 -11.99 -15.96
N GLY A 228 -8.61 -12.18 -17.26
CA GLY A 228 -9.02 -11.14 -18.21
C GLY A 228 -10.33 -10.40 -17.88
N SER A 229 -11.21 -10.98 -17.04
CA SER A 229 -12.54 -10.41 -16.77
C SER A 229 -12.56 -9.35 -15.67
N ALA A 230 -11.60 -9.38 -14.74
CA ALA A 230 -11.56 -8.46 -13.59
C ALA A 230 -11.24 -7.01 -14.00
N ILE A 231 -10.46 -6.80 -15.07
CA ILE A 231 -10.18 -5.48 -15.64
C ILE A 231 -11.40 -4.82 -16.30
N SER A 232 -12.23 -5.58 -17.02
CA SER A 232 -13.49 -5.03 -17.57
C SER A 232 -14.46 -4.53 -16.47
N GLY A 233 -14.30 -5.06 -15.25
CA GLY A 233 -14.99 -4.65 -14.03
C GLY A 233 -14.34 -3.49 -13.26
N LEU A 234 -13.18 -2.95 -13.68
CA LEU A 234 -12.47 -1.86 -12.99
C LEU A 234 -13.28 -0.55 -12.87
N LYS A 235 -14.36 -0.40 -13.63
CA LYS A 235 -15.31 0.70 -13.46
C LYS A 235 -16.17 0.55 -12.19
N ASN A 236 -16.18 -0.62 -11.55
CA ASN A 236 -16.97 -0.92 -10.36
C ASN A 236 -16.08 -1.49 -9.24
N SER A 237 -15.78 -0.65 -8.24
CA SER A 237 -14.94 -0.99 -7.09
C SER A 237 -15.49 -2.13 -6.23
N GLN A 238 -16.80 -2.36 -6.22
CA GLN A 238 -17.43 -3.47 -5.50
C GLN A 238 -17.15 -4.80 -6.20
N ALA A 239 -17.28 -4.86 -7.53
CA ALA A 239 -17.02 -6.08 -8.29
C ALA A 239 -15.56 -6.56 -8.13
N LEU A 240 -14.61 -5.63 -8.11
CA LEU A 240 -13.19 -5.91 -7.82
C LEU A 240 -12.99 -6.48 -6.42
N LYS A 241 -13.57 -5.83 -5.40
CA LYS A 241 -13.47 -6.29 -4.01
C LYS A 241 -14.05 -7.70 -3.87
N SER A 242 -15.25 -7.95 -4.40
CA SER A 242 -15.87 -9.28 -4.38
C SER A 242 -15.02 -10.34 -5.08
N PHE A 243 -14.40 -10.00 -6.22
CA PHE A 243 -13.51 -10.92 -6.92
C PHE A 243 -12.33 -11.36 -6.04
N TYR A 244 -11.60 -10.42 -5.45
CA TYR A 244 -10.45 -10.77 -4.60
C TYR A 244 -10.87 -11.43 -3.29
N ASN A 245 -11.96 -10.97 -2.67
CA ASN A 245 -12.53 -11.56 -1.46
C ASN A 245 -12.94 -13.03 -1.71
N SER A 246 -13.42 -13.39 -2.89
CA SER A 246 -13.83 -14.76 -3.17
C SER A 246 -12.70 -15.80 -3.14
N LYS A 247 -11.43 -15.38 -3.25
CA LYS A 247 -10.26 -16.27 -3.42
C LYS A 247 -9.40 -16.32 -2.16
N SER A 248 -8.83 -17.48 -1.83
CA SER A 248 -7.84 -17.59 -0.74
C SER A 248 -6.49 -17.00 -1.15
N PRO A 249 -5.61 -16.63 -0.19
CA PRO A 249 -4.25 -16.21 -0.51
C PRO A 249 -3.49 -17.22 -1.37
N GLU A 250 -3.68 -18.52 -1.16
CA GLU A 250 -2.96 -19.54 -1.96
C GLU A 250 -3.47 -19.57 -3.40
N ILE A 251 -4.77 -19.40 -3.62
CA ILE A 251 -5.36 -19.31 -4.97
C ILE A 251 -4.85 -18.05 -5.67
N LEU A 252 -4.86 -16.90 -4.98
CA LEU A 252 -4.33 -15.65 -5.52
C LEU A 252 -2.85 -15.78 -5.87
N ARG A 253 -2.01 -16.28 -4.96
CA ARG A 253 -0.58 -16.50 -5.20
C ARG A 253 -0.30 -17.48 -6.32
N ARG A 254 -1.11 -18.54 -6.46
CA ARG A 254 -0.98 -19.49 -7.57
C ARG A 254 -1.27 -18.80 -8.91
N ASN A 255 -2.33 -18.00 -8.98
CA ASN A 255 -2.66 -17.22 -10.17
C ASN A 255 -1.58 -16.19 -10.49
N ASN A 256 -1.14 -15.44 -9.48
CA ASN A 256 -0.08 -14.45 -9.62
C ASN A 256 1.21 -15.11 -10.16
N ARG A 257 1.63 -16.24 -9.55
CA ARG A 257 2.79 -17.00 -10.01
C ARG A 257 2.66 -17.44 -11.46
N LYS A 258 1.48 -17.91 -11.88
CA LYS A 258 1.23 -18.29 -13.28
C LYS A 258 1.42 -17.10 -14.22
N LEU A 259 0.79 -15.97 -13.91
CA LEU A 259 0.91 -14.74 -14.72
C LEU A 259 2.35 -14.23 -14.77
N MET A 260 3.07 -14.23 -13.63
CA MET A 260 4.47 -13.81 -13.59
C MET A 260 5.37 -14.72 -14.44
N ILE A 261 5.13 -16.03 -14.46
CA ILE A 261 5.84 -16.94 -15.37
C ILE A 261 5.52 -16.62 -16.83
N GLU A 262 4.26 -16.34 -17.15
CA GLU A 262 3.83 -15.94 -18.51
C GLU A 262 4.45 -14.59 -18.94
N MET A 263 4.70 -13.68 -18.00
CA MET A 263 5.43 -12.42 -18.20
C MET A 263 6.96 -12.61 -18.28
N GLY A 264 7.47 -13.83 -18.11
CA GLY A 264 8.90 -14.14 -18.18
C GLY A 264 9.69 -13.85 -16.90
N VAL A 265 9.02 -13.60 -15.77
CA VAL A 265 9.67 -13.22 -14.52
C VAL A 265 10.45 -14.38 -13.91
N SER A 266 11.68 -14.11 -13.47
CA SER A 266 12.54 -15.12 -12.84
C SER A 266 11.93 -15.72 -11.56
N LYS A 267 12.26 -16.98 -11.26
CA LYS A 267 11.72 -17.68 -10.09
C LYS A 267 12.10 -17.01 -8.77
N GLU A 268 13.29 -16.43 -8.74
CA GLU A 268 13.86 -15.71 -7.60
C GLU A 268 13.04 -14.45 -7.30
N ILE A 269 12.74 -13.64 -8.33
CA ILE A 269 11.92 -12.43 -8.18
C ILE A 269 10.48 -12.78 -7.83
N ILE A 270 9.91 -13.83 -8.44
CA ILE A 270 8.56 -14.30 -8.09
C ILE A 270 8.50 -14.67 -6.60
N ALA A 271 9.49 -15.37 -6.07
CA ALA A 271 9.53 -15.74 -4.66
C ALA A 271 9.68 -14.50 -3.77
N GLU A 272 10.61 -13.60 -4.09
CA GLU A 272 10.81 -12.36 -3.33
C GLU A 272 9.54 -11.50 -3.26
N PHE A 273 8.84 -11.34 -4.39
CA PHE A 273 7.63 -10.54 -4.47
C PHE A 273 6.43 -11.17 -3.75
N LEU A 274 6.14 -12.47 -4.00
CA LEU A 274 4.96 -13.15 -3.45
C LEU A 274 5.09 -13.54 -1.97
N ASP A 275 6.31 -13.56 -1.42
CA ASP A 275 6.55 -13.81 0.00
C ASP A 275 6.82 -12.50 0.77
N HIS A 276 6.65 -11.33 0.13
CA HIS A 276 6.95 -10.04 0.75
C HIS A 276 5.97 -9.71 1.89
N LYS A 277 6.50 -9.32 3.05
CA LYS A 277 5.72 -9.15 4.28
C LYS A 277 4.80 -7.92 4.30
N TRP A 278 5.05 -6.94 3.44
CA TRP A 278 4.30 -5.69 3.40
C TRP A 278 3.26 -5.65 2.28
N LEU A 279 3.40 -6.51 1.28
CA LEU A 279 2.39 -6.67 0.23
C LEU A 279 1.33 -7.66 0.71
N SER A 280 0.08 -7.21 0.80
CA SER A 280 -1.04 -8.09 1.07
C SER A 280 -1.34 -8.93 -0.18
N PRO A 281 -2.08 -10.05 -0.07
CA PRO A 281 -2.52 -10.80 -1.24
C PRO A 281 -3.26 -9.95 -2.28
N ARG A 282 -3.94 -8.88 -1.86
CA ARG A 282 -4.58 -7.92 -2.78
C ARG A 282 -3.54 -7.03 -3.47
N HIS A 283 -2.56 -6.50 -2.74
CA HIS A 283 -1.47 -5.71 -3.35
C HIS A 283 -0.73 -6.55 -4.41
N GLU A 284 -0.33 -7.77 -4.04
CA GLU A 284 0.33 -8.72 -4.94
C GLU A 284 -0.50 -8.95 -6.21
N SER A 285 -1.79 -9.27 -6.06
CA SER A 285 -2.65 -9.61 -7.19
C SER A 285 -2.97 -8.43 -8.09
N VAL A 286 -3.25 -7.24 -7.55
CA VAL A 286 -3.50 -6.05 -8.38
C VAL A 286 -2.26 -5.70 -9.20
N ILE A 287 -1.08 -5.68 -8.57
CA ILE A 287 0.17 -5.37 -9.28
C ILE A 287 0.44 -6.38 -10.41
N VAL A 288 0.37 -7.68 -10.10
CA VAL A 288 0.64 -8.74 -11.10
C VAL A 288 -0.39 -8.72 -12.23
N GLU A 289 -1.67 -8.56 -11.89
CA GLU A 289 -2.73 -8.50 -12.88
C GLU A 289 -2.54 -7.31 -13.81
N VAL A 290 -2.31 -6.11 -13.26
CA VAL A 290 -2.11 -4.89 -14.04
C VAL A 290 -0.93 -5.00 -15.00
N LEU A 291 0.22 -5.51 -14.52
CA LEU A 291 1.41 -5.69 -15.35
C LEU A 291 1.22 -6.74 -16.45
N SER A 292 0.34 -7.74 -16.24
CA SER A 292 0.06 -8.76 -17.27
C SER A 292 -0.62 -8.21 -18.53
N TYR A 293 -1.14 -6.98 -18.49
CA TYR A 293 -1.69 -6.29 -19.66
C TYR A 293 -0.62 -5.57 -20.48
N LEU A 294 0.58 -5.37 -19.93
CA LEU A 294 1.71 -4.71 -20.60
C LEU A 294 2.49 -5.69 -21.49
N LYS A 295 1.78 -6.46 -22.33
CA LYS A 295 2.33 -7.63 -23.03
C LYS A 295 3.55 -7.35 -23.91
N ASP A 296 3.66 -6.11 -24.40
CA ASP A 296 4.74 -5.67 -25.29
C ASP A 296 5.91 -5.03 -24.53
N ALA A 297 5.82 -4.90 -23.20
CA ALA A 297 6.85 -4.30 -22.38
C ALA A 297 7.86 -5.35 -21.89
N ASP A 298 9.13 -5.18 -22.27
CA ASP A 298 10.24 -6.01 -21.80
C ASP A 298 10.66 -5.66 -20.35
N ASN A 299 11.38 -6.59 -19.71
CA ASN A 299 12.06 -6.39 -18.42
C ASN A 299 11.15 -5.99 -17.25
N GLN A 300 9.91 -6.50 -17.22
CA GLN A 300 8.94 -6.23 -16.14
C GLN A 300 9.43 -6.66 -14.74
N ASP A 301 10.43 -7.54 -14.67
CA ASP A 301 11.19 -7.90 -13.47
C ASP A 301 11.57 -6.68 -12.62
N ASP A 302 11.97 -5.59 -13.26
CA ASP A 302 12.37 -4.35 -12.57
C ASP A 302 11.22 -3.71 -11.79
N PHE A 303 9.98 -3.84 -12.27
CA PHE A 303 8.81 -3.40 -11.50
C PHE A 303 8.64 -4.25 -10.25
N PHE A 304 8.69 -5.57 -10.37
CA PHE A 304 8.53 -6.48 -9.23
C PHE A 304 9.64 -6.28 -8.19
N ILE A 305 10.90 -6.11 -8.62
CA ILE A 305 12.01 -5.76 -7.74
C ILE A 305 11.74 -4.43 -7.02
N HIS A 306 11.21 -3.43 -7.73
CA HIS A 306 10.88 -2.15 -7.12
C HIS A 306 9.75 -2.28 -6.09
N ALA A 307 8.68 -3.02 -6.40
CA ALA A 307 7.57 -3.26 -5.49
C ALA A 307 7.99 -4.03 -4.23
N SER A 308 8.91 -4.99 -4.36
CA SER A 308 9.49 -5.74 -3.23
C SER A 308 10.32 -4.88 -2.27
N SER A 309 10.65 -3.63 -2.62
CA SER A 309 11.35 -2.69 -1.72
C SER A 309 10.46 -2.05 -0.65
N SER A 310 9.14 -2.30 -0.68
CA SER A 310 8.15 -1.74 0.26
C SER A 310 8.49 -2.06 1.72
N LYS A 311 8.30 -1.10 2.63
CA LYS A 311 8.62 -1.19 4.06
C LYS A 311 7.43 -0.92 4.98
N GLY A 312 6.26 -0.64 4.42
CA GLY A 312 5.03 -0.40 5.14
C GLY A 312 3.80 -0.44 4.24
N GLU A 313 2.66 -0.15 4.84
CA GLU A 313 1.38 -0.04 4.13
C GLU A 313 1.41 1.09 3.08
N GLU A 314 1.90 2.26 3.46
CA GLU A 314 2.10 3.43 2.59
C GLU A 314 2.81 3.03 1.29
N ASP A 315 4.02 2.49 1.39
CA ASP A 315 4.78 1.99 0.23
C ASP A 315 3.97 0.97 -0.60
N SER A 316 3.23 0.06 0.05
CA SER A 316 2.49 -0.99 -0.65
C SER A 316 1.30 -0.44 -1.44
N ILE A 317 0.62 0.57 -0.88
CA ILE A 317 -0.43 1.31 -1.57
C ILE A 317 0.18 2.11 -2.72
N PHE A 318 1.30 2.79 -2.49
CA PHE A 318 2.03 3.52 -3.52
C PHE A 318 2.41 2.62 -4.70
N MET A 319 2.96 1.43 -4.45
CA MET A 319 3.35 0.48 -5.52
C MET A 319 2.14 -0.02 -6.31
N MET A 320 1.03 -0.27 -5.63
CA MET A 320 -0.22 -0.62 -6.30
C MET A 320 -0.72 0.53 -7.19
N ARG A 321 -0.65 1.79 -6.73
CA ARG A 321 -1.00 2.97 -7.54
C ARG A 321 -0.03 3.24 -8.68
N LEU A 322 1.24 2.95 -8.47
CA LEU A 322 2.25 3.03 -9.51
C LEU A 322 1.94 2.03 -10.63
N ALA A 323 1.54 0.80 -10.30
CA ALA A 323 1.17 -0.19 -11.29
C ALA A 323 -0.04 0.29 -12.10
N GLU A 324 -1.10 0.73 -11.44
CA GLU A 324 -2.31 1.22 -12.11
C GLU A 324 -2.03 2.44 -13.00
N ALA A 325 -1.26 3.40 -12.51
CA ALA A 325 -0.85 4.57 -13.29
C ALA A 325 0.02 4.19 -14.51
N THR A 326 0.85 3.15 -14.37
CA THR A 326 1.67 2.61 -15.46
C THR A 326 0.80 2.00 -16.56
N LEU A 327 -0.23 1.23 -16.21
CA LEU A 327 -1.19 0.73 -17.18
C LEU A 327 -2.03 1.85 -17.80
N GLY A 328 -2.47 2.82 -17.01
CA GLY A 328 -3.18 3.99 -17.51
C GLY A 328 -2.34 4.79 -18.51
N PHE A 329 -1.02 4.88 -18.30
CA PHE A 329 -0.10 5.50 -19.23
C PHE A 329 0.01 4.67 -20.53
N ASP A 330 0.25 3.36 -20.41
CA ASP A 330 0.41 2.47 -21.56
C ASP A 330 -0.82 2.52 -22.49
N GLN A 331 -2.02 2.51 -21.91
CA GLN A 331 -3.27 2.47 -22.65
C GLN A 331 -3.70 3.82 -23.25
N ASN A 332 -3.38 4.93 -22.60
CA ASN A 332 -3.93 6.25 -22.97
C ASN A 332 -2.90 7.23 -23.52
N VAL A 333 -1.60 6.94 -23.38
CA VAL A 333 -0.53 7.88 -23.73
C VAL A 333 0.42 7.28 -24.77
N SER A 334 1.12 6.19 -24.43
CA SER A 334 2.03 5.49 -25.36
C SER A 334 2.44 4.14 -24.80
N ALA A 335 2.58 3.16 -25.69
CA ALA A 335 2.99 1.82 -25.30
C ALA A 335 4.38 1.82 -24.67
N ILE A 336 4.51 1.08 -23.59
CA ILE A 336 5.75 0.86 -22.86
C ILE A 336 6.56 -0.19 -23.61
N ARG A 337 7.82 0.13 -23.92
CA ARG A 337 8.76 -0.76 -24.60
C ARG A 337 9.53 -1.62 -23.61
N TYR A 338 10.11 -1.02 -22.57
CA TYR A 338 10.81 -1.78 -21.54
C TYR A 338 10.95 -1.01 -20.22
N PHE A 339 10.96 -1.74 -19.11
CA PHE A 339 11.23 -1.21 -17.78
C PHE A 339 12.72 -1.16 -17.47
N LYS A 340 13.11 -0.21 -16.62
CA LYS A 340 14.46 -0.13 -16.08
C LYS A 340 14.43 0.36 -14.65
N ARG A 341 15.13 -0.33 -13.76
CA ARG A 341 15.38 0.14 -12.40
C ARG A 341 16.82 0.64 -12.28
N LEU A 342 16.99 1.93 -12.02
CA LEU A 342 18.30 2.57 -11.94
C LEU A 342 18.46 3.29 -10.60
N ASN A 343 19.45 2.86 -9.81
CA ASN A 343 19.73 3.36 -8.45
C ASN A 343 18.50 3.43 -7.52
N GLY A 344 17.56 2.49 -7.68
CA GLY A 344 16.34 2.43 -6.87
C GLY A 344 15.14 3.16 -7.46
N VAL A 345 15.30 3.94 -8.53
CA VAL A 345 14.22 4.59 -9.26
C VAL A 345 13.71 3.64 -10.33
N LEU A 346 12.40 3.40 -10.36
CA LEU A 346 11.75 2.68 -11.45
C LEU A 346 11.40 3.68 -12.55
N MET A 347 11.79 3.36 -13.77
CA MET A 347 11.46 4.12 -14.96
C MET A 347 11.13 3.16 -16.10
N PHE A 348 10.56 3.69 -17.17
CA PHE A 348 10.32 2.93 -18.37
C PHE A 348 10.57 3.75 -19.61
N TYR A 349 10.83 3.06 -20.71
CA TYR A 349 11.02 3.66 -22.02
C TYR A 349 9.85 3.32 -22.91
N THR A 350 9.39 4.30 -23.66
CA THR A 350 8.24 4.15 -24.54
C THR A 350 8.67 3.80 -25.96
N ILE A 351 7.76 3.23 -26.75
CA ILE A 351 8.03 2.92 -28.16
C ILE A 351 8.36 4.16 -29.01
N ASP A 352 7.86 5.33 -28.60
CA ASP A 352 8.08 6.63 -29.24
C ASP A 352 9.32 7.37 -28.73
N GLY A 353 10.17 6.72 -27.94
CA GLY A 353 11.50 7.24 -27.59
C GLY A 353 11.51 8.25 -26.44
N ARG A 354 10.71 8.01 -25.40
CA ARG A 354 10.75 8.78 -24.14
C ARG A 354 11.29 7.94 -23.00
N GLU A 355 11.89 8.61 -22.03
CA GLU A 355 12.25 8.06 -20.73
C GLU A 355 11.29 8.64 -19.69
N VAL A 356 10.54 7.77 -19.02
CA VAL A 356 9.41 8.19 -18.19
C VAL A 356 9.55 7.64 -16.79
N VAL A 357 9.31 8.50 -15.81
CA VAL A 357 9.09 8.14 -14.42
C VAL A 357 7.67 8.56 -14.05
N ILE A 358 6.87 7.64 -13.55
CA ILE A 358 5.55 7.93 -12.97
C ILE A 358 5.70 8.03 -11.47
N LEU A 359 5.16 9.10 -10.90
CA LEU A 359 5.00 9.27 -9.46
C LEU A 359 3.51 9.49 -9.18
N PRO A 360 2.80 8.49 -8.64
CA PRO A 360 1.42 8.69 -8.22
C PRO A 360 1.38 9.56 -6.96
N ALA A 361 1.88 10.79 -6.98
CA ALA A 361 1.88 11.67 -5.82
C ALA A 361 0.54 12.41 -5.70
N ASP A 362 0.08 12.68 -4.48
CA ASP A 362 -0.97 13.66 -4.21
C ASP A 362 -0.41 15.08 -4.34
N PHE A 363 0.78 15.32 -3.77
CA PHE A 363 1.52 16.58 -3.89
C PHE A 363 3.02 16.35 -3.77
N LEU A 364 3.79 16.71 -4.81
CA LEU A 364 5.25 16.56 -4.85
C LEU A 364 5.97 17.85 -4.41
N ILE A 365 6.91 17.72 -3.48
CA ILE A 365 7.84 18.79 -3.08
C ILE A 365 9.30 18.45 -3.42
N TRP A 366 10.19 19.44 -3.31
CA TRP A 366 11.62 19.24 -3.46
C TRP A 366 12.22 18.66 -2.18
N SER A 367 12.05 17.36 -1.98
CA SER A 367 12.67 16.57 -0.90
C SER A 367 13.98 15.92 -1.35
N LEU A 368 14.66 15.22 -0.41
CA LEU A 368 15.84 14.42 -0.72
C LEU A 368 15.51 13.30 -1.72
N GLU A 369 14.38 12.63 -1.52
CA GLU A 369 13.87 11.55 -2.36
C GLU A 369 13.58 12.08 -3.77
N ALA A 370 12.91 13.24 -3.86
CA ALA A 370 12.67 13.91 -5.13
C ALA A 370 13.98 14.29 -5.85
N SER A 371 15.01 14.74 -5.11
CA SER A 371 16.31 15.04 -5.72
C SER A 371 17.02 13.79 -6.24
N ILE A 372 16.91 12.65 -5.56
CA ILE A 372 17.49 11.38 -6.03
C ILE A 372 16.85 10.99 -7.37
N ILE A 373 15.53 11.15 -7.51
CA ILE A 373 14.82 10.89 -8.77
C ILE A 373 15.26 11.90 -9.85
N ALA A 374 15.34 13.19 -9.50
CA ALA A 374 15.67 14.24 -10.45
C ALA A 374 17.11 14.12 -10.99
N ASP A 375 18.05 13.73 -10.12
CA ASP A 375 19.46 13.50 -10.48
C ASP A 375 19.66 12.17 -11.22
N GLN A 376 18.61 11.33 -11.30
CA GLN A 376 18.66 10.06 -12.00
C GLN A 376 18.56 10.26 -13.52
N LEU A 377 19.69 10.55 -14.14
CA LEU A 377 19.76 10.73 -15.60
C LEU A 377 20.42 9.51 -16.24
N SER A 378 19.67 8.81 -17.10
CA SER A 378 20.32 7.91 -18.05
C SER A 378 21.10 8.74 -19.07
N ASN A 379 22.30 8.27 -19.43
CA ASN A 379 23.15 8.85 -20.48
C ASN A 379 22.56 8.59 -21.88
N ASN A 380 21.38 9.13 -22.13
CA ASN A 380 20.68 9.06 -23.41
C ASN A 380 20.16 10.47 -23.79
N ASN A 381 19.85 10.64 -25.07
CA ASN A 381 19.29 11.87 -25.63
C ASN A 381 17.76 11.82 -25.71
N LEU A 382 17.11 10.91 -24.97
CA LEU A 382 15.66 10.79 -25.01
C LEU A 382 15.01 11.94 -24.23
N LYS A 383 13.78 12.27 -24.63
CA LYS A 383 12.96 13.20 -23.88
C LYS A 383 12.59 12.57 -22.54
N LYS A 384 12.88 13.27 -21.45
CA LYS A 384 12.66 12.79 -20.08
C LYS A 384 11.39 13.40 -19.51
N GLU A 385 10.50 12.57 -18.98
CA GLU A 385 9.21 13.00 -18.45
C GLU A 385 8.96 12.47 -17.03
N ILE A 386 8.50 13.35 -16.15
CA ILE A 386 7.91 12.98 -14.85
C ILE A 386 6.40 13.14 -14.99
N TRP A 387 5.67 12.05 -14.80
CA TRP A 387 4.22 12.04 -14.81
C TRP A 387 3.68 11.97 -13.39
N LEU A 388 2.85 12.93 -13.03
CA LEU A 388 2.24 13.08 -11.71
C LEU A 388 0.73 12.92 -11.78
N THR A 389 0.17 12.18 -10.83
CA THR A 389 -1.29 12.05 -10.69
C THR A 389 -1.92 13.23 -9.96
N GLY A 390 -1.15 13.91 -9.11
CA GLY A 390 -1.55 15.07 -8.34
C GLY A 390 -0.79 16.33 -8.73
N SER A 391 -0.48 17.16 -7.74
CA SER A 391 0.14 18.48 -7.94
C SER A 391 1.63 18.51 -7.58
N ILE A 392 2.31 19.62 -7.89
CA ILE A 392 3.74 19.82 -7.62
C ILE A 392 3.99 21.23 -7.10
N SER A 393 4.93 21.37 -6.16
CA SER A 393 5.40 22.68 -5.68
C SER A 393 6.12 23.45 -6.79
N LYS A 394 6.16 24.79 -6.68
CA LYS A 394 6.92 25.64 -7.61
C LYS A 394 8.41 25.30 -7.61
N ARG A 395 8.96 24.99 -6.43
CA ARG A 395 10.39 24.69 -6.29
C ARG A 395 10.74 23.34 -6.89
N ALA A 396 9.98 22.29 -6.57
CA ALA A 396 10.18 20.97 -7.15
C ALA A 396 10.16 21.04 -8.69
N ARG A 397 9.16 21.72 -9.26
CA ARG A 397 9.06 21.93 -10.70
C ARG A 397 10.34 22.54 -11.29
N VAL A 398 10.81 23.66 -10.74
CA VAL A 398 12.04 24.33 -11.20
C VAL A 398 13.26 23.40 -11.12
N GLU A 399 13.39 22.65 -10.03
CA GLU A 399 14.54 21.79 -9.80
C GLU A 399 14.55 20.59 -10.77
N PHE A 400 13.40 19.96 -11.04
CA PHE A 400 13.29 18.91 -12.06
C PHE A 400 13.52 19.46 -13.49
N GLU A 401 12.89 20.58 -13.84
CA GLU A 401 13.03 21.20 -15.17
C GLU A 401 14.47 21.62 -15.45
N SER A 402 15.18 22.15 -14.44
CA SER A 402 16.61 22.49 -14.54
C SER A 402 17.53 21.29 -14.80
N ARG A 403 17.06 20.07 -14.48
CA ARG A 403 17.73 18.79 -14.72
C ARG A 403 17.26 18.11 -16.01
N GLY A 404 16.47 18.79 -16.82
CA GLY A 404 16.03 18.34 -18.14
C GLY A 404 14.77 17.48 -18.14
N TRP A 405 14.04 17.41 -17.02
CA TRP A 405 12.75 16.71 -16.94
C TRP A 405 11.59 17.60 -17.38
N SER A 406 10.71 17.06 -18.23
CA SER A 406 9.40 17.66 -18.50
C SER A 406 8.39 17.16 -17.47
N ILE A 407 7.70 18.06 -16.77
CA ILE A 407 6.68 17.68 -15.79
C ILE A 407 5.29 17.66 -16.43
N ILE A 408 4.60 16.53 -16.35
CA ILE A 408 3.26 16.32 -16.89
C ILE A 408 2.32 15.95 -15.74
N LEU A 409 1.22 16.70 -15.59
CA LEU A 409 0.18 16.42 -14.61
C LEU A 409 -0.96 15.68 -15.33
N SER A 410 -1.36 14.52 -14.82
CA SER A 410 -2.41 13.70 -15.42
C SER A 410 -3.23 12.98 -14.35
N GLU A 411 -4.40 13.53 -14.06
CA GLU A 411 -5.39 12.91 -13.18
C GLU A 411 -5.98 11.61 -13.79
N GLY A 412 -5.85 11.44 -15.12
CA GLY A 412 -6.42 10.31 -15.86
C GLY A 412 -5.59 9.03 -15.88
N LEU A 413 -4.42 9.00 -15.22
CA LEU A 413 -3.59 7.79 -15.17
C LEU A 413 -4.12 6.74 -14.18
N LEU A 414 -4.74 7.17 -13.08
CA LEU A 414 -5.25 6.24 -12.09
C LEU A 414 -6.59 5.65 -12.51
N LEU A 415 -6.75 4.35 -12.24
CA LEU A 415 -8.04 3.69 -12.39
C LEU A 415 -9.03 4.28 -11.37
N PRO A 416 -10.30 4.55 -11.77
CA PRO A 416 -11.28 5.13 -10.86
C PRO A 416 -11.53 4.19 -9.68
N ARG A 417 -11.15 4.61 -8.46
CA ARG A 417 -11.54 3.88 -7.22
C ARG A 417 -12.63 4.59 -6.41
N LEU A 418 -12.98 5.81 -6.82
CA LEU A 418 -14.14 6.56 -6.38
C LEU A 418 -15.02 6.86 -7.58
N PRO A 419 -16.35 6.97 -7.42
CA PRO A 419 -17.11 7.76 -8.38
C PRO A 419 -16.49 9.16 -8.39
N ALA A 420 -15.86 9.54 -9.51
CA ALA A 420 -15.75 10.94 -9.85
C ALA A 420 -17.18 11.47 -9.76
N ASN A 421 -17.43 12.35 -8.79
CA ASN A 421 -18.75 12.85 -8.47
C ASN A 421 -19.36 13.51 -9.72
N LYS A 422 -20.14 12.76 -10.49
CA LYS A 422 -21.18 13.32 -11.36
C LYS A 422 -22.36 13.53 -10.43
N GLY A 423 -22.56 14.78 -10.07
CA GLY A 423 -23.28 15.19 -8.88
C GLY A 423 -24.71 14.66 -8.71
N ILE A 424 -25.17 14.77 -7.47
CA ILE A 424 -26.54 15.09 -7.08
C ILE A 424 -26.43 16.13 -5.96
#